data_AF-A0A7S1EI38-F1
#
_entry.id   AF-A0A7S1EI38-F1
#
_cell.length_a   1.000
_cell.length_b   1.000
_cell.length_c   1.000
_cell.angle_alpha   90.00
_cell.angle_beta   90.00
_cell.angle_gamma   90.00
#
_symmetry.space_group_name_H-M   'P 1'
#
loop_
_entity.id
_entity.type
_entity.pdbx_description
1 polymer ?
#
loop_
_entity_poly.entity_id
_entity_poly.type
_entity_poly.pdbx_seq_one_letter_code
_entity_poly.pdbx_strand_id
1 'polypeptide(L)'
;ERYFHPFASMLDNMTMHPFVDNVHARLDGADVYAHPDRFFVAAALARQGRGPRARADFPFDVWYGYHFDATLLGQFLARKAVERGVSHLQRHVHRVQLNEAGDIASLLLDDGQALS
;
A
#
# COMPACT_ATOMS: atom_id res chain seq x y z
N GLU A 1 -20.30 -8.90 12.37
CA GLU A 1 -20.40 -7.80 11.39
C GLU A 1 -19.05 -7.67 10.65
N ARG A 2 -19.02 -7.09 9.44
CA ARG A 2 -17.79 -6.87 8.66
C ARG A 2 -17.91 -5.53 7.92
N TYR A 3 -16.79 -4.86 7.70
CA TYR A 3 -16.76 -3.63 6.91
C TYR A 3 -15.63 -3.66 5.88
N PHE A 4 -15.75 -2.82 4.85
CA PHE A 4 -14.74 -2.57 3.84
C PHE A 4 -13.96 -1.31 4.22
N HIS A 5 -12.63 -1.37 4.25
CA HIS A 5 -11.77 -0.19 4.46
C HIS A 5 -11.33 0.35 3.08
N PRO A 6 -12.01 1.38 2.55
CA PRO A 6 -11.78 1.83 1.19
C PRO A 6 -10.57 2.76 1.09
N PHE A 7 -10.01 2.87 -0.12
CA PHE A 7 -9.35 4.10 -0.51
C PHE A 7 -10.43 5.14 -0.86
N ALA A 8 -10.20 6.40 -0.49
CA ALA A 8 -11.16 7.46 -0.73
C ALA A 8 -11.38 7.70 -2.23
N SER A 9 -12.58 8.17 -2.57
CA SER A 9 -12.99 8.61 -3.91
C SER A 9 -13.47 10.05 -3.85
N MET A 10 -13.37 10.78 -4.97
CA MET A 10 -13.98 12.11 -5.07
C MET A 10 -15.49 12.08 -4.82
N LEU A 11 -16.16 10.95 -5.13
CA LEU A 11 -17.59 10.76 -4.87
C LEU A 11 -17.92 10.70 -3.38
N ASP A 12 -16.97 10.24 -2.55
CA ASP A 12 -17.21 10.08 -1.12
C ASP A 12 -17.35 11.44 -0.42
N ASN A 13 -16.89 12.54 -1.02
CA ASN A 13 -17.14 13.89 -0.52
C ASN A 13 -18.64 14.22 -0.38
N MET A 14 -19.49 13.61 -1.22
CA MET A 14 -20.94 13.81 -1.19
C MET A 14 -21.61 13.09 -0.01
N THR A 15 -20.97 12.06 0.53
CA THR A 15 -21.53 11.15 1.54
C THR A 15 -20.78 11.23 2.87
N MET A 16 -19.58 11.83 2.90
CA MET A 16 -18.72 11.91 4.09
C MET A 16 -19.38 12.70 5.23
N HIS A 17 -19.98 13.86 4.94
CA HIS A 17 -20.65 14.65 5.98
C HIS A 17 -21.85 13.89 6.58
N PRO A 18 -22.81 13.36 5.79
CA PRO A 18 -23.86 12.49 6.32
C PRO A 18 -23.36 11.27 7.10
N PHE A 19 -22.21 10.69 6.70
CA PHE A 19 -21.62 9.57 7.42
C PHE A 19 -21.18 9.98 8.83
N VAL A 20 -20.43 11.08 8.96
CA VAL A 20 -19.97 11.59 10.27
C VAL A 20 -21.16 11.98 11.15
N ASP A 21 -22.15 12.68 10.59
CA ASP A 21 -23.35 13.07 11.33
C ASP A 21 -24.10 11.84 11.85
N ASN A 22 -24.26 10.80 11.02
CA ASN A 22 -24.90 9.56 11.44
C ASN A 22 -24.07 8.78 12.47
N VAL A 23 -22.74 8.83 12.41
CA VAL A 23 -21.88 8.24 13.44
C VAL A 23 -22.13 8.91 14.79
N HIS A 24 -22.15 10.25 14.84
CA HIS A 24 -22.46 10.97 16.07
C HIS A 24 -23.87 10.68 16.58
N ALA A 25 -24.88 10.78 15.72
CA ALA A 25 -26.26 10.50 16.12
C ALA A 25 -26.44 9.04 16.60
N ARG A 26 -25.74 8.07 16.00
CA ARG A 26 -25.76 6.68 16.45
C ARG A 26 -25.10 6.52 17.83
N LEU A 27 -23.99 7.22 18.09
CA LEU A 27 -23.36 7.25 19.41
C LEU A 27 -24.28 7.86 20.48
N ASP A 28 -25.13 8.81 20.09
CA ASP A 28 -26.17 9.41 20.94
C ASP A 28 -27.43 8.54 21.06
N GLY A 29 -27.43 7.32 20.51
CA GLY A 29 -28.51 6.35 20.65
C GLY A 29 -29.58 6.39 19.57
N ALA A 30 -29.42 7.21 18.53
CA ALA A 30 -30.36 7.23 17.40
C ALA A 30 -30.21 6.00 16.50
N ASP A 31 -31.34 5.46 16.03
CA ASP A 31 -31.33 4.39 15.03
C ASP A 31 -31.15 4.94 13.60
N VAL A 32 -29.90 5.25 13.26
CA VAL A 32 -29.48 5.76 11.95
C VAL A 32 -28.41 4.88 11.30
N TYR A 33 -28.30 4.88 9.98
CA TYR A 33 -27.24 4.12 9.29
C TYR A 33 -25.86 4.72 9.59
N ALA A 34 -25.04 4.03 10.37
CA ALA A 34 -23.66 4.43 10.68
C ALA A 34 -22.60 3.44 10.18
N HIS A 35 -22.97 2.46 9.35
CA HIS A 35 -22.01 1.50 8.79
C HIS A 35 -21.31 2.09 7.55
N PRO A 36 -19.96 2.09 7.49
CA PRO A 36 -19.21 2.82 6.45
C PRO A 36 -19.50 2.31 5.02
N ASP A 37 -19.70 1.01 4.81
CA ASP A 37 -19.99 0.44 3.47
C ASP A 37 -21.18 1.09 2.72
N ARG A 38 -22.06 1.80 3.44
CA ARG A 38 -23.18 2.54 2.84
C ARG A 38 -22.74 3.90 2.25
N PHE A 39 -21.66 4.46 2.76
CA PHE A 39 -21.21 5.82 2.45
C PHE A 39 -20.01 5.88 1.51
N PHE A 40 -19.27 4.79 1.33
CA PHE A 40 -18.09 4.78 0.45
C PHE A 40 -18.33 3.94 -0.81
N VAL A 41 -18.15 4.54 -1.99
CA VAL A 41 -18.48 3.90 -3.29
C VAL A 41 -17.63 2.64 -3.54
N ALA A 42 -16.39 2.62 -3.07
CA ALA A 42 -15.49 1.48 -3.27
C ALA A 42 -16.02 0.19 -2.63
N ALA A 43 -16.75 0.28 -1.51
CA ALA A 43 -17.39 -0.89 -0.89
C ALA A 43 -18.48 -1.49 -1.80
N ALA A 44 -19.25 -0.63 -2.47
CA ALA A 44 -20.27 -1.07 -3.43
C ALA A 44 -19.65 -1.69 -4.69
N LEU A 45 -18.57 -1.11 -5.21
CA LEU A 45 -17.84 -1.64 -6.37
C LEU A 45 -17.23 -3.01 -6.07
N ALA A 46 -16.56 -3.15 -4.92
CA ALA A 46 -15.93 -4.40 -4.49
C ALA A 46 -16.97 -5.52 -4.31
N ARG A 47 -18.11 -5.24 -3.68
CA ARG A 47 -19.21 -6.21 -3.52
C ARG A 47 -19.78 -6.70 -4.85
N GLN A 48 -19.68 -5.89 -5.91
CA GLN A 48 -20.14 -6.24 -7.25
C GLN A 48 -19.04 -6.83 -8.14
N GLY A 49 -17.81 -7.01 -7.62
CA GLY A 49 -16.67 -7.49 -8.42
C GLY A 49 -16.27 -6.52 -9.54
N ARG A 50 -16.54 -5.22 -9.39
CA ARG A 50 -16.20 -4.21 -10.40
C ARG A 50 -14.80 -3.63 -10.17
N GLY A 51 -14.12 -3.31 -11.26
CA GLY A 51 -12.83 -2.60 -11.21
C GLY A 51 -13.00 -1.12 -10.85
N PRO A 52 -11.93 -0.47 -10.34
CA PRO A 52 -11.95 0.93 -9.92
C PRO A 52 -11.79 1.93 -11.09
N ARG A 53 -11.36 1.45 -12.27
CA ARG A 53 -11.12 2.31 -13.44
C ARG A 53 -12.43 2.53 -14.19
N ALA A 54 -12.94 3.75 -14.12
CA ALA A 54 -14.08 4.19 -14.91
C ALA A 54 -13.70 4.43 -16.37
N ARG A 55 -14.71 4.72 -17.20
CA ARG A 55 -14.50 5.20 -18.58
C ARG A 55 -13.84 6.59 -18.54
N ALA A 56 -13.12 6.94 -19.61
CA ALA A 56 -12.38 8.21 -19.69
C ALA A 56 -13.26 9.47 -19.63
N ASP A 57 -14.56 9.35 -19.91
CA ASP A 57 -15.57 10.41 -19.84
C ASP A 57 -16.21 10.56 -18.44
N PHE A 58 -15.84 9.72 -17.47
CA PHE A 58 -16.33 9.81 -16.10
C PHE A 58 -15.48 10.81 -15.30
N PRO A 59 -16.08 11.86 -14.69
CA PRO A 59 -15.34 12.99 -14.16
C PRO A 59 -14.76 12.80 -12.75
N PHE A 60 -14.92 11.61 -12.13
CA PHE A 60 -14.49 11.38 -10.75
C PHE A 60 -13.52 10.21 -10.65
N ASP A 61 -12.47 10.41 -9.87
CA ASP A 61 -11.50 9.35 -9.56
C ASP A 61 -11.96 8.49 -8.39
N VAL A 62 -11.74 7.18 -8.53
CA VAL A 62 -11.79 6.20 -7.43
C VAL A 62 -10.37 5.71 -7.19
N TRP A 63 -9.80 6.01 -6.03
CA TRP A 63 -8.44 5.58 -5.73
C TRP A 63 -8.38 4.09 -5.40
N TYR A 64 -7.25 3.46 -5.71
CA TYR A 64 -7.06 2.02 -5.54
C TYR A 64 -5.58 1.66 -5.38
N GLY A 65 -5.36 0.47 -4.82
CA GLY A 65 -4.06 -0.20 -4.76
C GLY A 65 -3.99 -1.38 -5.73
N TYR A 66 -2.82 -2.00 -5.81
CA TYR A 66 -2.58 -3.18 -6.63
C TYR A 66 -2.39 -4.40 -5.76
N HIS A 67 -2.92 -5.53 -6.21
CA HIS A 67 -2.44 -6.85 -5.80
C HIS A 67 -1.49 -7.36 -6.88
N PHE A 68 -0.30 -7.76 -6.47
CA PHE A 68 0.71 -8.36 -7.34
C PHE A 68 1.51 -9.38 -6.55
N ASP A 69 2.18 -10.27 -7.27
CA ASP A 69 3.15 -11.19 -6.69
C ASP A 69 4.43 -10.42 -6.32
N ALA A 70 4.79 -10.44 -5.04
CA ALA A 70 5.94 -9.71 -4.52
C ALA A 70 7.27 -10.19 -5.11
N THR A 71 7.40 -11.48 -5.41
CA THR A 71 8.59 -12.05 -6.04
C THR A 71 8.74 -11.53 -7.48
N LEU A 72 7.65 -11.47 -8.25
CA LEU A 72 7.68 -10.91 -9.60
C LEU A 72 8.03 -9.41 -9.60
N LEU A 73 7.48 -8.63 -8.67
CA LEU A 73 7.85 -7.22 -8.52
C LEU A 73 9.33 -7.08 -8.14
N GLY A 74 9.81 -7.85 -7.18
CA GLY A 74 11.21 -7.85 -6.76
C GLY A 74 12.17 -8.17 -7.90
N GLN A 75 11.85 -9.19 -8.71
CA GLN A 75 12.63 -9.53 -9.91
C GLN A 75 12.61 -8.42 -10.97
N PHE A 76 11.46 -7.79 -11.20
CA PHE A 76 11.35 -6.67 -12.12
C PHE A 76 12.22 -5.49 -11.68
N LEU A 77 12.14 -5.12 -10.40
CA LEU A 77 12.92 -4.01 -9.84
C LEU A 77 14.42 -4.33 -9.80
N ALA A 78 14.81 -5.56 -9.49
CA ALA A 78 16.20 -6.00 -9.53
C ALA A 78 16.81 -5.82 -10.93
N ARG A 79 16.09 -6.23 -11.99
CA ARG A 79 16.52 -5.98 -13.38
C ARG A 79 16.67 -4.48 -13.66
N LYS A 80 15.68 -3.67 -13.26
CA LYS A 80 15.72 -2.21 -13.46
C LYS A 80 16.86 -1.52 -12.71
N ALA A 81 17.23 -2.03 -11.53
CA ALA A 81 18.36 -1.52 -10.77
C ALA A 81 19.70 -1.81 -11.48
N VAL A 82 19.89 -3.04 -11.97
CA VAL A 82 21.09 -3.42 -12.72
C VAL A 82 21.22 -2.62 -14.03
N GLU A 83 20.12 -2.43 -14.77
CA GLU A 83 20.08 -1.56 -15.96
C GLU A 83 20.52 -0.11 -15.66
N ARG A 84 20.37 0.34 -14.40
CA ARG A 84 20.76 1.67 -13.93
C ARG A 84 22.16 1.70 -13.31
N GLY A 85 22.94 0.62 -13.42
CA GLY A 85 24.33 0.55 -12.96
C GLY A 85 24.52 -0.01 -11.55
N VAL A 86 23.46 -0.50 -10.89
CA VAL A 86 23.61 -1.17 -9.59
C VAL A 86 24.32 -2.52 -9.79
N SER A 87 25.38 -2.75 -9.01
CA SER A 87 26.05 -4.05 -8.94
C SER A 87 25.28 -5.00 -8.03
N HIS A 88 24.75 -6.10 -8.58
CA HIS A 88 24.03 -7.11 -7.82
C HIS A 88 24.97 -8.26 -7.44
N LEU A 89 25.28 -8.39 -6.14
CA LEU A 89 26.14 -9.43 -5.59
C LEU A 89 25.32 -10.42 -4.76
N GLN A 90 25.12 -11.63 -5.28
CA GLN A 90 24.45 -12.70 -4.54
C GLN A 90 25.45 -13.44 -3.64
N ARG A 91 25.56 -13.00 -2.38
CA ARG A 91 26.48 -13.53 -1.37
C ARG A 91 25.82 -13.51 0.01
N HIS A 92 26.30 -14.34 0.93
CA HIS A 92 25.90 -14.23 2.34
C HIS A 92 26.87 -13.30 3.07
N VAL A 93 26.34 -12.38 3.88
CA VAL A 93 27.14 -11.59 4.81
C VAL A 93 27.46 -12.46 6.02
N HIS A 94 28.74 -12.71 6.27
CA HIS A 94 29.20 -13.53 7.39
C HIS A 94 29.51 -12.69 8.63
N ARG A 95 30.08 -11.49 8.46
CA ARG A 95 30.42 -10.59 9.57
C ARG A 95 30.35 -9.12 9.14
N VAL A 96 29.89 -8.27 10.05
CA VAL A 96 29.98 -6.81 9.94
C VAL A 96 31.22 -6.34 10.70
N GLN A 97 32.08 -5.56 10.07
CA GLN A 97 33.25 -4.94 10.70
C GLN A 97 32.91 -3.50 11.05
N LEU A 98 33.19 -3.10 12.30
CA LEU A 98 32.99 -1.74 12.78
C LEU A 98 34.33 -1.01 12.91
N ASN A 99 34.34 0.30 12.69
CA ASN A 99 35.49 1.15 13.02
C ASN A 99 35.54 1.45 14.53
N GLU A 100 36.56 2.18 14.99
CA GLU A 100 36.72 2.54 16.41
C GLU A 100 35.59 3.44 16.94
N ALA A 101 34.88 4.17 16.06
CA ALA A 101 33.72 4.99 16.41
C ALA A 101 32.40 4.19 16.48
N GLY A 102 32.40 2.93 16.04
CA GLY A 102 31.23 2.06 16.00
C GLY A 102 30.44 2.08 14.69
N ASP A 103 30.90 2.80 13.65
CA ASP A 103 30.26 2.79 12.33
C ASP A 103 30.63 1.54 11.53
N ILE A 104 29.79 1.16 10.56
CA ILE A 104 30.08 0.07 9.63
C ILE A 104 31.27 0.47 8.73
N ALA A 105 32.36 -0.29 8.83
CA ALA A 105 33.55 -0.11 8.00
C ALA A 105 33.56 -1.03 6.77
N SER A 106 33.11 -2.29 6.91
CA SER A 106 32.98 -3.24 5.80
C SER A 106 32.09 -4.43 6.16
N LEU A 107 31.69 -5.19 5.14
CA LEU A 107 30.99 -6.46 5.26
C LEU A 107 31.91 -7.59 4.78
N LEU A 108 32.20 -8.56 5.64
CA LEU A 108 32.89 -9.80 5.26
C LEU A 108 31.86 -10.78 4.69
N LEU A 109 32.11 -11.25 3.48
CA LEU A 109 31.26 -12.18 2.75
C LEU A 109 31.66 -13.64 3.03
N ASP A 110 30.80 -14.57 2.64
CA ASP A 110 31.00 -16.02 2.78
C ASP A 110 32.20 -16.57 2.00
N ASP A 111 32.59 -15.91 0.91
CA ASP A 111 33.80 -16.23 0.14
C ASP A 111 35.09 -15.60 0.70
N GLY A 112 35.01 -14.95 1.86
CA GLY A 112 36.13 -14.28 2.52
C GLY A 112 36.49 -12.91 1.93
N GLN A 113 35.78 -12.44 0.89
CA GLN A 113 35.96 -11.10 0.37
C GLN A 113 35.34 -10.05 1.30
N ALA A 114 35.92 -8.85 1.32
CA ALA A 114 35.38 -7.71 2.03
C ALA A 114 34.71 -6.75 1.05
N LEU A 115 33.48 -6.35 1.35
CA LEU A 115 32.74 -5.29 0.67
C LEU A 115 32.79 -4.03 1.52
N SER A 116 33.41 -2.98 0.98
CA SER A 116 33.53 -1.65 1.59
C SER A 116 32.49 -0.68 1.03
#